data_AF-A0A7S4SJE2-F1
#
_entry.id   AF-A0A7S4SJE2-F1
#
_cell.length_a   1.000
_cell.length_b   1.000
_cell.length_c   1.000
_cell.angle_alpha   90.00
_cell.angle_beta   90.00
_cell.angle_gamma   90.00
#
_symmetry.space_group_name_H-M   'P 1'
#
loop_
_entity.id
_entity.type
_entity.pdbx_description
1 polymer ?
#
loop_
_entity_poly.entity_id
_entity_poly.type
_entity_poly.pdbx_seq_one_letter_code
_entity_poly.pdbx_strand_id
1 'polypeptide(L)'
;MVALSVAVICFGIIVPMLPEVQIEYFRRATDCRLSGETACASQASTAYGITQSLSSLGVLLLSPYYGKHSDSHGRRPFLCAGLFAQVLPFLALCTWNKDVRLFYVLQALAGFAPAPNAILFTVVADRVSPTERLQSFGCGAACIFAAFSLGAGFSALLQPLLGAGGLLRASTFTAVAASVVAMVLLPETLPAGNQHEQPRVVRSKSLARILVVPDSSRNEELLRSIAAVGLLSLLPEAGTTTIALFYAKARLHLSEQEVSLLGAHMLCIVGAGGFLWQTVGIAGLRRLCPSTLWVYQVALVANLLHMLGYVVLWAPWVLLLNAAFAGGPLAQPTILRGLVSEALPA
;
A
#
# COMPACT_ATOMS: atom_id res chain seq x y z
N MET A 1 13.95 11.85 3.17
CA MET A 1 12.69 11.74 3.94
C MET A 1 11.63 12.72 3.45
N VAL A 2 11.88 14.04 3.47
CA VAL A 2 10.88 15.05 3.06
C VAL A 2 10.26 14.78 1.68
N ALA A 3 11.07 14.58 0.64
CA ALA A 3 10.57 14.33 -0.71
C ALA A 3 9.69 13.06 -0.81
N LEU A 4 10.03 12.01 -0.05
CA LEU A 4 9.25 10.78 0.02
C LEU A 4 7.90 11.02 0.71
N SER A 5 7.89 11.77 1.82
CA SER A 5 6.67 12.16 2.52
C SER A 5 5.75 13.00 1.62
N VAL A 6 6.30 13.93 0.86
CA VAL A 6 5.52 14.74 -0.11
C VAL A 6 4.87 13.85 -1.17
N ALA A 7 5.59 12.88 -1.72
CA ALA A 7 5.02 11.95 -2.69
C ALA A 7 3.86 11.14 -2.08
N VAL A 8 4.02 10.64 -0.84
CA VAL A 8 2.95 9.90 -0.13
C VAL A 8 1.74 10.80 0.16
N ILE A 9 1.94 12.06 0.55
CA ILE A 9 0.84 13.03 0.72
C ILE A 9 0.08 13.19 -0.59
N CYS A 10 0.79 13.33 -1.72
CA CYS A 10 0.15 13.46 -3.03
C CYS A 10 -0.67 12.20 -3.39
N PHE A 11 -0.17 11.00 -3.11
CA PHE A 11 -0.95 9.78 -3.27
C PHE A 11 -2.19 9.77 -2.36
N GLY A 12 -2.06 10.23 -1.12
CA GLY A 12 -3.19 10.39 -0.19
C GLY A 12 -4.25 11.37 -0.68
N ILE A 13 -3.87 12.39 -1.47
CA ILE A 13 -4.82 13.28 -2.15
C ILE A 13 -5.52 12.55 -3.31
N ILE A 14 -4.79 11.78 -4.10
CA ILE A 14 -5.31 11.15 -5.32
C ILE A 14 -6.27 9.99 -5.01
N VAL A 15 -5.93 9.14 -4.04
CA VAL A 15 -6.65 7.87 -3.78
C VAL A 15 -8.17 8.04 -3.56
N PRO A 16 -8.65 8.97 -2.71
CA PRO A 16 -10.09 9.18 -2.50
C PRO A 16 -10.86 9.53 -3.77
N MET A 17 -10.18 10.19 -4.71
CA MET A 17 -10.76 10.72 -5.94
C MET A 17 -10.76 9.69 -7.08
N LEU A 18 -10.00 8.60 -6.95
CA LEU A 18 -9.86 7.62 -8.02
C LEU A 18 -11.18 7.02 -8.49
N PRO A 19 -12.14 6.65 -7.62
CA PRO A 19 -13.41 6.12 -8.09
C PRO A 19 -14.19 7.10 -8.97
N GLU A 20 -14.28 8.37 -8.58
CA GLU A 20 -14.96 9.42 -9.36
C GLU A 20 -14.26 9.62 -10.72
N VAL A 21 -12.94 9.78 -10.69
CA VAL A 21 -12.11 9.99 -11.87
C VAL A 21 -12.19 8.81 -12.84
N GLN A 22 -12.07 7.58 -12.32
CA GLN A 22 -12.12 6.37 -13.13
C GLN A 22 -13.49 6.16 -13.75
N ILE A 23 -14.58 6.33 -13.00
CA ILE A 23 -15.94 6.20 -13.55
C ILE A 23 -16.17 7.23 -14.66
N GLU A 24 -15.80 8.49 -14.44
CA GLU A 24 -15.98 9.54 -15.44
C GLU A 24 -15.15 9.29 -16.71
N TYR A 25 -13.89 8.86 -16.58
CA TYR A 25 -13.07 8.53 -17.75
C TYR A 25 -13.51 7.23 -18.44
N PHE A 26 -13.96 6.23 -17.68
CA PHE A 26 -14.52 5.00 -18.25
C PHE A 26 -15.79 5.28 -19.05
N ARG A 27 -16.65 6.18 -18.56
CA ARG A 27 -17.84 6.69 -19.27
C ARG A 27 -17.52 7.42 -20.57
N ARG A 28 -16.34 8.03 -20.68
CA ARG A 28 -15.87 8.70 -21.91
C ARG A 28 -15.24 7.73 -22.91
N ALA A 29 -14.59 6.67 -22.42
CA ALA A 29 -13.85 5.71 -23.23
C ALA A 29 -14.67 4.49 -23.68
N THR A 30 -15.86 4.28 -23.11
CA THR A 30 -16.74 3.14 -23.40
C THR A 30 -18.20 3.56 -23.47
N ASP A 31 -19.02 2.83 -24.23
CA ASP A 31 -20.47 3.03 -24.33
C ASP A 31 -21.24 2.46 -23.13
N CYS A 32 -20.62 2.41 -21.94
CA CYS A 32 -21.23 1.89 -20.71
C CYS A 32 -22.50 2.65 -20.28
N ARG A 33 -22.74 3.84 -20.85
CA ARG A 33 -23.96 4.65 -20.66
C ARG A 33 -25.22 3.86 -20.99
N LEU A 34 -25.14 2.96 -21.97
CA LEU A 34 -26.26 2.12 -22.41
C LEU A 34 -26.67 1.07 -21.35
N SER A 35 -25.77 0.74 -20.42
CA SER A 35 -25.96 -0.31 -19.41
C SER A 35 -26.52 0.21 -18.08
N GLY A 36 -26.67 1.53 -17.91
CA GLY A 36 -27.06 2.17 -16.66
C GLY A 36 -25.89 2.52 -15.74
N GLU A 37 -26.10 3.46 -14.82
CA GLU A 37 -25.03 4.05 -13.99
C GLU A 37 -24.37 3.03 -13.06
N THR A 38 -25.16 2.15 -12.44
CA THR A 38 -24.68 1.11 -11.54
C THR A 38 -23.85 0.05 -12.27
N ALA A 39 -24.24 -0.32 -13.49
CA ALA A 39 -23.49 -1.26 -14.32
C ALA A 39 -22.13 -0.69 -14.74
N CYS A 40 -22.08 0.60 -15.13
CA CYS A 40 -20.82 1.25 -15.50
C CYS A 40 -19.86 1.35 -14.29
N ALA A 41 -20.36 1.71 -13.11
CA ALA A 41 -19.54 1.73 -11.89
C ALA A 41 -18.98 0.34 -11.52
N SER A 42 -19.78 -0.72 -11.72
CA SER A 42 -19.36 -2.11 -11.51
C SER A 42 -18.26 -2.55 -12.48
N GLN A 43 -18.37 -2.17 -13.76
CA GLN A 43 -17.35 -2.46 -14.77
C GLN A 43 -16.02 -1.73 -14.47
N ALA A 44 -16.08 -0.45 -14.09
CA ALA A 44 -14.90 0.32 -13.69
C ALA A 44 -14.21 -0.28 -12.45
N SER A 45 -14.99 -0.68 -11.45
CA SER A 45 -14.49 -1.38 -10.26
C SER A 45 -13.82 -2.71 -10.61
N THR A 46 -14.44 -3.49 -11.51
CA THR A 46 -13.89 -4.77 -11.99
C THR A 46 -12.56 -4.58 -12.72
N ALA A 47 -12.47 -3.58 -13.61
CA ALA A 47 -11.24 -3.25 -14.32
C ALA A 47 -10.13 -2.81 -13.35
N TYR A 48 -10.47 -2.02 -12.33
CA TYR A 48 -9.54 -1.62 -11.28
C TYR A 48 -9.07 -2.81 -10.44
N GLY A 49 -9.98 -3.70 -10.03
CA GLY A 49 -9.67 -4.92 -9.29
C GLY A 49 -8.72 -5.85 -10.05
N ILE A 50 -9.01 -6.14 -11.32
CA ILE A 50 -8.15 -6.96 -12.19
C ILE A 50 -6.75 -6.33 -12.30
N THR A 51 -6.69 -5.03 -12.53
CA THR A 51 -5.43 -4.30 -12.66
C THR A 51 -4.61 -4.38 -11.37
N GLN A 52 -5.25 -4.14 -10.22
CA GLN A 52 -4.60 -4.20 -8.91
C GLN A 52 -4.12 -5.63 -8.57
N SER A 53 -4.87 -6.65 -8.96
CA SER A 53 -4.46 -8.06 -8.82
C SER A 53 -3.24 -8.37 -9.69
N LEU A 54 -3.20 -7.89 -10.94
CA LEU A 54 -2.06 -8.07 -11.83
C LEU A 54 -0.81 -7.34 -11.30
N SER A 55 -0.97 -6.10 -10.81
CA SER A 55 0.12 -5.39 -10.15
C SER A 55 0.64 -6.15 -8.93
N SER A 56 -0.26 -6.66 -8.08
CA SER A 56 0.10 -7.41 -6.88
C SER A 56 0.80 -8.74 -7.20
N LEU A 57 0.43 -9.39 -8.31
CA LEU A 57 1.12 -10.57 -8.82
C LEU A 57 2.55 -10.22 -9.25
N GLY A 58 2.75 -9.10 -9.95
CA GLY A 58 4.08 -8.59 -10.29
C GLY A 58 4.94 -8.39 -9.04
N VAL A 59 4.39 -7.74 -8.01
CA VAL A 59 5.07 -7.52 -6.73
C VAL A 59 5.42 -8.85 -6.08
N LEU A 60 4.49 -9.82 -6.02
CA LEU A 60 4.73 -11.13 -5.44
C LEU A 60 5.88 -11.88 -6.12
N LEU A 61 5.91 -11.88 -7.45
CA LEU A 61 6.90 -12.62 -8.24
C LEU A 61 8.29 -11.97 -8.23
N LEU A 62 8.34 -10.63 -8.27
CA LEU A 62 9.60 -9.89 -8.43
C LEU A 62 10.16 -9.31 -7.13
N SER A 63 9.41 -9.29 -6.02
CA SER A 63 9.93 -8.82 -4.73
C SER A 63 11.21 -9.56 -4.28
N PRO A 64 11.31 -10.91 -4.35
CA PRO A 64 12.55 -11.61 -4.00
C PRO A 64 13.71 -11.26 -4.93
N TYR A 65 13.42 -11.08 -6.23
CA TYR A 65 14.41 -10.68 -7.23
C TYR A 65 14.99 -9.29 -6.92
N TYR A 66 14.12 -8.31 -6.67
CA TYR A 66 14.55 -6.94 -6.36
C TYR A 66 15.21 -6.82 -4.99
N GLY A 67 14.74 -7.57 -3.97
CA GLY A 67 15.40 -7.63 -2.67
C GLY A 67 16.87 -8.00 -2.82
N LYS A 68 17.14 -9.16 -3.44
CA LYS A 68 18.50 -9.67 -3.66
C LYS A 68 19.38 -8.75 -4.51
N HIS A 69 18.85 -8.15 -5.57
CA HIS A 69 19.64 -7.27 -6.42
C HIS A 69 19.91 -5.91 -5.79
N SER A 70 18.98 -5.42 -4.95
CA SER A 70 19.19 -4.19 -4.18
C SER A 70 20.21 -4.36 -3.04
N ASP A 71 20.44 -5.60 -2.58
CA ASP A 71 21.52 -5.90 -1.63
C ASP A 71 22.91 -5.70 -2.27
N SER A 72 23.07 -5.94 -3.57
CA SER A 72 24.37 -5.89 -4.26
C SER A 72 24.62 -4.62 -5.08
N HIS A 73 23.58 -4.08 -5.73
CA HIS A 73 23.71 -2.90 -6.61
C HIS A 73 23.33 -1.59 -5.91
N GLY A 74 23.10 -1.63 -4.59
CA GLY A 74 22.65 -0.49 -3.80
C GLY A 74 21.13 -0.34 -3.75
N ARG A 75 20.63 0.36 -2.73
CA ARG A 75 19.19 0.52 -2.45
C ARG A 75 18.58 1.69 -3.22
N ARG A 76 19.36 2.74 -3.50
CA ARG A 76 18.89 3.95 -4.18
C ARG A 76 18.28 3.69 -5.56
N PRO A 77 18.90 2.95 -6.51
CA PRO A 77 18.37 2.81 -7.86
C PRO A 77 17.01 2.09 -7.87
N PHE A 78 16.83 1.06 -7.03
CA PHE A 78 15.56 0.34 -6.92
C PHE A 78 14.47 1.19 -6.28
N LEU A 79 14.80 1.97 -5.24
CA LEU A 79 13.85 2.90 -4.63
C LEU A 79 13.40 3.98 -5.63
N CYS A 80 14.34 4.53 -6.41
CA CYS A 80 14.05 5.51 -7.46
C CYS A 80 13.17 4.92 -8.57
N ALA A 81 13.51 3.72 -9.06
CA ALA A 81 12.73 3.03 -10.09
C ALA A 81 11.29 2.74 -9.61
N GLY A 82 11.13 2.32 -8.36
CA GLY A 82 9.83 2.10 -7.75
C GLY A 82 8.99 3.38 -7.63
N LEU A 83 9.60 4.49 -7.20
CA LEU A 83 8.92 5.78 -7.13
C LEU A 83 8.47 6.27 -8.51
N PHE A 84 9.32 6.15 -9.52
CA PHE A 84 8.96 6.49 -10.89
C PHE A 84 7.78 5.67 -11.40
N ALA A 85 7.85 4.35 -11.23
CA ALA A 85 6.82 3.42 -11.67
C ALA A 85 5.46 3.71 -11.05
N GLN A 86 5.40 4.15 -9.79
CA GLN A 86 4.13 4.50 -9.12
C GLN A 86 3.49 5.78 -9.66
N VAL A 87 4.28 6.72 -10.20
CA VAL A 87 3.75 8.00 -10.68
C VAL A 87 3.31 7.94 -12.15
N LEU A 88 3.90 7.03 -12.94
CA LEU A 88 3.57 6.85 -14.37
C LEU A 88 2.07 6.66 -14.69
N PRO A 89 1.30 5.83 -13.96
CA PRO A 89 -0.12 5.65 -14.26
C PRO A 89 -0.90 6.97 -14.12
N PHE A 90 -0.66 7.71 -13.03
CA PHE A 90 -1.34 8.99 -12.77
C PHE A 90 -0.94 10.07 -13.77
N LEU A 91 0.32 10.07 -14.20
CA LEU A 91 0.78 10.92 -15.31
C LEU A 91 -0.02 10.66 -16.59
N ALA A 92 -0.17 9.38 -16.97
CA ALA A 92 -0.97 9.02 -18.14
C ALA A 92 -2.44 9.43 -18.00
N LEU A 93 -3.01 9.32 -16.80
CA LEU A 93 -4.37 9.77 -16.53
C LEU A 93 -4.51 11.30 -16.68
N CYS A 94 -3.46 12.07 -16.37
CA CYS A 94 -3.42 13.52 -16.53
C CYS A 94 -3.22 13.95 -17.99
N THR A 95 -2.34 13.29 -18.74
CA THR A 95 -1.95 13.67 -20.11
C THR A 95 -2.85 13.06 -21.18
N TRP A 96 -3.39 11.87 -20.93
CA TRP A 96 -4.20 11.10 -21.87
C TRP A 96 -5.63 10.91 -21.34
N ASN A 97 -6.27 12.02 -21.02
CA ASN A 97 -7.58 12.08 -20.37
C ASN A 97 -8.78 11.61 -21.25
N LYS A 98 -8.53 11.14 -22.47
CA LYS A 98 -9.57 10.61 -23.37
C LYS A 98 -9.75 9.10 -23.24
N ASP A 99 -8.73 8.39 -22.74
CA ASP A 99 -8.74 6.94 -22.63
C ASP A 99 -8.08 6.45 -21.34
N VAL A 100 -8.87 5.81 -20.48
CA VAL A 100 -8.43 5.26 -19.18
C VAL A 100 -7.63 3.95 -19.31
N ARG A 101 -7.64 3.31 -20.50
CA ARG A 101 -6.95 2.02 -20.72
C ARG A 101 -5.45 2.13 -20.48
N LEU A 102 -4.83 3.24 -20.88
CA LEU A 102 -3.40 3.48 -20.66
C LEU A 102 -3.06 3.54 -19.16
N PHE A 103 -3.93 4.18 -18.35
CA PHE A 103 -3.79 4.17 -16.89
C PHE A 103 -3.79 2.74 -16.35
N TYR A 104 -4.76 1.91 -16.75
CA TYR A 104 -4.83 0.52 -16.28
C TYR A 104 -3.62 -0.31 -16.70
N VAL A 105 -3.16 -0.18 -17.96
CA VAL A 105 -1.96 -0.88 -18.44
C VAL A 105 -0.72 -0.46 -17.65
N LEU A 106 -0.49 0.85 -17.47
CA LEU A 106 0.65 1.34 -16.71
C LEU A 106 0.56 0.95 -15.23
N GLN A 107 -0.64 0.96 -14.65
CA GLN A 107 -0.85 0.54 -13.26
C GLN A 107 -0.52 -0.95 -13.09
N ALA A 108 -0.95 -1.81 -14.02
CA ALA A 108 -0.57 -3.22 -14.04
C ALA A 108 0.96 -3.40 -14.13
N LEU A 109 1.61 -2.68 -15.05
CA LEU A 109 3.06 -2.73 -15.23
C LEU A 109 3.84 -2.16 -14.03
N ALA A 110 3.30 -1.16 -13.33
CA ALA A 110 3.91 -0.57 -12.15
C ALA A 110 4.14 -1.59 -11.02
N GLY A 111 3.29 -2.62 -10.93
CA GLY A 111 3.48 -3.71 -9.96
C GLY A 111 4.67 -4.61 -10.27
N PHE A 112 5.15 -4.63 -11.52
CA PHE A 112 6.37 -5.36 -11.89
C PHE A 112 7.64 -4.55 -11.60
N ALA A 113 7.54 -3.29 -11.17
CA ALA A 113 8.68 -2.50 -10.72
C ALA A 113 9.01 -2.78 -9.24
N PRO A 114 10.19 -2.36 -8.74
CA PRO A 114 10.55 -2.54 -7.33
C PRO A 114 9.55 -1.83 -6.41
N ALA A 115 9.06 -2.53 -5.39
CA ALA A 115 8.16 -1.92 -4.41
C ALA A 115 8.95 -0.97 -3.48
N PRO A 116 8.73 0.37 -3.55
CA PRO A 116 9.55 1.33 -2.80
C PRO A 116 9.41 1.17 -1.29
N ASN A 117 8.24 0.78 -0.79
CA ASN A 117 8.02 0.50 0.63
C ASN A 117 8.86 -0.69 1.10
N ALA A 118 8.99 -1.75 0.30
CA ALA A 118 9.82 -2.89 0.66
C ALA A 118 11.29 -2.48 0.79
N ILE A 119 11.80 -1.71 -0.19
CA ILE A 119 13.18 -1.19 -0.15
C ILE A 119 13.38 -0.24 1.04
N LEU A 120 12.42 0.65 1.31
CA LEU A 120 12.48 1.56 2.47
C LEU A 120 12.61 0.79 3.80
N PHE A 121 11.81 -0.26 3.99
CA PHE A 121 11.89 -1.05 5.22
C PHE A 121 13.16 -1.91 5.30
N THR A 122 13.76 -2.32 4.17
CA THR A 122 15.10 -2.92 4.19
C THR A 122 16.17 -1.91 4.63
N VAL A 123 16.11 -0.66 4.17
CA VAL A 123 17.01 0.40 4.64
C VAL A 123 16.89 0.64 6.14
N VAL A 124 15.67 0.56 6.70
CA VAL A 124 15.45 0.64 8.15
C VAL A 124 16.07 -0.57 8.85
N ALA A 125 15.89 -1.78 8.31
CA ALA A 125 16.45 -3.01 8.89
C ALA A 125 18.00 -2.99 8.90
N ASP A 126 18.61 -2.41 7.87
CA ASP A 126 20.07 -2.30 7.71
C ASP A 126 20.71 -1.34 8.75
N ARG A 127 19.93 -0.45 9.37
CA ARG A 127 20.43 0.61 10.27
C ARG A 127 20.01 0.45 11.72
N VAL A 128 19.11 -0.46 12.02
CA VAL A 128 18.47 -0.59 13.34
C VAL A 128 18.78 -1.95 13.97
N SER A 129 19.07 -1.92 15.27
CA SER A 129 19.33 -3.11 16.08
C SER A 129 18.11 -4.07 16.10
N PRO A 130 18.30 -5.40 16.14
CA PRO A 130 17.19 -6.36 16.11
C PRO A 130 16.10 -6.10 17.16
N THR A 131 16.49 -5.64 18.35
CA THR A 131 15.58 -5.33 19.46
C THR A 131 14.68 -4.12 19.21
N GLU A 132 15.15 -3.13 18.43
CA GLU A 132 14.42 -1.89 18.15
C GLU A 132 13.70 -1.92 16.79
N ARG A 133 13.99 -2.91 15.94
CA ARG A 133 13.46 -3.01 14.57
C ARG A 133 11.94 -2.93 14.49
N LEU A 134 11.20 -3.62 15.35
CA LEU A 134 9.74 -3.54 15.32
C LEU A 134 9.25 -2.11 15.54
N GLN A 135 9.82 -1.41 16.52
CA GLN A 135 9.44 -0.03 16.84
C GLN A 135 9.80 0.90 15.68
N SER A 136 10.97 0.73 15.06
CA SER A 136 11.39 1.52 13.90
C SER A 136 10.55 1.24 12.65
N PHE A 137 10.15 -0.02 12.41
CA PHE A 137 9.18 -0.33 11.35
C PHE A 137 7.83 0.33 11.63
N GLY A 138 7.38 0.34 12.89
CA GLY A 138 6.19 1.06 13.34
C GLY A 138 6.28 2.55 13.05
N CYS A 139 7.36 3.21 13.45
CA CYS A 139 7.57 4.63 13.17
C CYS A 139 7.59 4.93 11.65
N GLY A 140 8.28 4.11 10.85
CA GLY A 140 8.30 4.27 9.39
C GLY A 140 6.92 4.14 8.76
N ALA A 141 6.14 3.13 9.18
CA ALA A 141 4.77 2.95 8.74
C ALA A 141 3.86 4.11 9.23
N ALA A 142 4.05 4.60 10.45
CA ALA A 142 3.31 5.73 11.00
C ALA A 142 3.50 7.00 10.16
N CYS A 143 4.72 7.28 9.70
CA CYS A 143 4.96 8.41 8.80
C CYS A 143 4.18 8.28 7.47
N ILE A 144 4.07 7.07 6.92
CA ILE A 144 3.27 6.80 5.72
C ILE A 144 1.80 7.07 6.02
N PHE A 145 1.25 6.53 7.11
CA PHE A 145 -0.16 6.72 7.48
C PHE A 145 -0.51 8.18 7.82
N ALA A 146 0.39 8.91 8.48
CA ALA A 146 0.23 10.34 8.71
C ALA A 146 0.18 11.12 7.39
N ALA A 147 1.07 10.80 6.44
CA ALA A 147 1.06 11.41 5.12
C ALA A 147 -0.23 11.10 4.33
N PHE A 148 -0.73 9.87 4.39
CA PHE A 148 -2.03 9.51 3.80
C PHE A 148 -3.19 10.27 4.46
N SER A 149 -3.20 10.39 5.78
CA SER A 149 -4.23 11.13 6.52
C SER A 149 -4.24 12.61 6.13
N LEU A 150 -3.07 13.25 6.09
CA LEU A 150 -2.91 14.63 5.66
C LEU A 150 -3.36 14.82 4.20
N GLY A 151 -2.95 13.92 3.31
CA GLY A 151 -3.34 13.95 1.90
C GLY A 151 -4.86 13.83 1.72
N ALA A 152 -5.50 12.92 2.43
CA ALA A 152 -6.95 12.76 2.40
C ALA A 152 -7.68 14.01 2.93
N GLY A 153 -7.18 14.62 4.00
CA GLY A 153 -7.66 15.91 4.50
C GLY A 153 -7.56 17.02 3.46
N PHE A 154 -6.40 17.16 2.80
CA PHE A 154 -6.23 18.10 1.70
C PHE A 154 -7.16 17.80 0.52
N SER A 155 -7.42 16.53 0.21
CA SER A 155 -8.38 16.13 -0.82
C SER A 155 -9.77 16.68 -0.53
N ALA A 156 -10.29 16.45 0.68
CA ALA A 156 -11.62 16.90 1.07
C ALA A 156 -11.76 18.44 1.02
N LEU A 157 -10.71 19.17 1.39
CA LEU A 157 -10.71 20.64 1.42
C LEU A 157 -10.54 21.28 0.03
N LEU A 158 -9.68 20.69 -0.82
CA LEU A 158 -9.30 21.29 -2.10
C LEU A 158 -10.15 20.81 -3.28
N GLN A 159 -10.77 19.63 -3.18
CA GLN A 159 -11.60 19.09 -4.27
C GLN A 159 -12.78 20.01 -4.65
N PRO A 160 -13.52 20.63 -3.71
CA PRO A 160 -14.59 21.57 -4.06
C PRO A 160 -14.08 22.85 -4.77
N LEU A 161 -12.82 23.24 -4.51
CA LEU A 161 -12.23 24.47 -5.04
C LEU A 161 -11.61 24.27 -6.43
N LEU A 162 -10.92 23.15 -6.64
CA LEU A 162 -10.13 22.88 -7.86
C LEU A 162 -10.81 21.89 -8.82
N GLY A 163 -11.88 21.23 -8.36
CA GLY A 163 -12.52 20.12 -9.06
C GLY A 163 -11.64 18.87 -9.12
N ALA A 164 -12.25 17.72 -9.45
CA ALA A 164 -11.56 16.44 -9.38
C ALA A 164 -10.34 16.36 -10.33
N GLY A 165 -10.52 16.80 -11.58
CA GLY A 165 -9.46 16.79 -12.59
C GLY A 165 -8.35 17.82 -12.33
N GLY A 166 -8.67 18.97 -11.73
CA GLY A 166 -7.69 20.01 -11.41
C GLY A 166 -6.76 19.57 -10.29
N LEU A 167 -7.33 19.05 -9.21
CA LEU A 167 -6.59 18.54 -8.06
C LEU A 167 -5.78 17.29 -8.41
N LEU A 168 -6.33 16.37 -9.23
CA LEU A 168 -5.57 15.22 -9.75
C LEU A 168 -4.29 15.66 -10.47
N ARG A 169 -4.38 16.65 -11.37
CA ARG A 169 -3.20 17.19 -12.08
C ARG A 169 -2.20 17.80 -11.12
N ALA A 170 -2.65 18.69 -10.23
CA ALA A 170 -1.78 19.36 -9.27
C ALA A 170 -1.02 18.37 -8.39
N SER A 171 -1.72 17.38 -7.82
CA SER A 171 -1.12 16.34 -6.98
C SER A 171 -0.19 15.42 -7.77
N THR A 172 -0.54 15.06 -9.01
CA THR A 172 0.32 14.22 -9.86
C THR A 172 1.62 14.94 -10.20
N PHE A 173 1.58 16.19 -10.67
CA PHE A 173 2.80 16.95 -10.98
C PHE A 173 3.67 17.19 -9.74
N THR A 174 3.04 17.43 -8.59
CA THR A 174 3.77 17.54 -7.32
C THR A 174 4.42 16.22 -6.92
N ALA A 175 3.75 15.08 -7.10
CA ALA A 175 4.31 13.76 -6.87
C ALA A 175 5.50 13.44 -7.80
N VAL A 176 5.41 13.84 -9.08
CA VAL A 176 6.53 13.74 -10.04
C VAL A 176 7.70 14.56 -9.56
N ALA A 177 7.48 15.84 -9.24
CA ALA A 177 8.54 16.73 -8.77
C ALA A 177 9.19 16.20 -7.49
N ALA A 178 8.39 15.74 -6.53
CA ALA A 178 8.88 15.12 -5.30
C ALA A 178 9.69 13.85 -5.57
N SER A 179 9.25 13.02 -6.52
CA SER A 179 9.99 11.81 -6.92
C SER A 179 11.32 12.16 -7.58
N VAL A 180 11.36 13.17 -8.46
CA VAL A 180 12.60 13.67 -9.08
C VAL A 180 13.55 14.23 -8.03
N VAL A 181 13.04 15.05 -7.10
CA VAL A 181 13.85 15.58 -5.98
C VAL A 181 14.38 14.43 -5.11
N ALA A 182 13.57 13.42 -4.83
CA ALA A 182 14.02 12.22 -4.12
C ALA A 182 15.13 11.50 -4.89
N MET A 183 15.02 11.35 -6.21
CA MET A 183 16.05 10.71 -7.04
C MET A 183 17.38 11.44 -7.00
N VAL A 184 17.36 12.77 -7.00
CA VAL A 184 18.59 13.59 -6.98
C VAL A 184 19.23 13.60 -5.59
N LEU A 185 18.42 13.76 -4.54
CA LEU A 185 18.92 14.01 -3.18
C LEU A 185 19.09 12.76 -2.32
N LEU A 186 18.54 11.60 -2.69
CA LEU A 186 18.72 10.40 -1.87
C LEU A 186 20.20 9.94 -1.88
N PRO A 187 20.86 9.88 -0.71
CA PRO A 187 22.16 9.24 -0.62
C PRO A 187 22.01 7.73 -0.77
N GLU A 188 23.06 7.07 -1.26
CA GLU A 188 23.14 5.61 -1.21
C GLU A 188 23.26 5.17 0.25
N THR A 189 22.47 4.16 0.64
CA THR A 189 22.40 3.72 2.04
C THR A 189 23.25 2.49 2.31
N LEU A 190 23.62 1.74 1.27
CA LEU A 190 24.48 0.57 1.38
C LEU A 190 25.96 0.99 1.57
N PRO A 191 26.67 0.52 2.63
CA PRO A 191 28.09 0.81 2.82
C PRO A 191 28.94 0.34 1.62
N ALA A 192 29.91 1.15 1.19
CA ALA A 192 30.73 0.88 0.00
C ALA A 192 31.44 -0.50 0.03
N GLY A 193 31.73 -1.04 1.23
CA GLY A 193 32.35 -2.36 1.40
C GLY A 193 31.46 -3.55 1.03
N ASN A 194 30.13 -3.40 1.08
CA ASN A 194 29.19 -4.49 0.77
C ASN A 194 28.73 -4.52 -0.69
N GLN A 195 29.05 -3.48 -1.48
CA GLN A 195 28.63 -3.34 -2.89
C GLN A 195 29.35 -4.33 -3.84
N HIS A 196 30.42 -5.00 -3.36
CA HIS A 196 31.30 -5.83 -4.19
C HIS A 196 31.44 -7.28 -3.70
N GLU A 197 30.82 -7.68 -2.58
CA GLU A 197 30.58 -9.10 -2.36
C GLU A 197 29.48 -9.53 -3.31
N GLN A 198 29.90 -9.96 -4.52
CA GLN A 198 28.99 -10.67 -5.40
C GLN A 198 28.30 -11.73 -4.55
N PRO A 199 26.95 -11.78 -4.52
CA PRO A 199 26.28 -12.83 -3.78
C PRO A 199 26.87 -14.11 -4.31
N ARG A 200 27.61 -14.86 -3.47
CA ARG A 200 28.09 -16.21 -3.82
C ARG A 200 26.93 -16.83 -4.55
N VAL A 201 27.14 -17.21 -5.81
CA VAL A 201 26.09 -17.80 -6.65
C VAL A 201 25.79 -19.14 -6.00
N VAL A 202 25.00 -19.12 -4.92
CA VAL A 202 24.26 -20.26 -4.45
C VAL A 202 23.30 -20.48 -5.59
N ARG A 203 23.73 -21.42 -6.45
CA ARG A 203 23.01 -22.00 -7.57
C ARG A 203 21.52 -21.79 -7.34
N SER A 204 20.90 -20.95 -8.17
CA SER A 204 19.48 -20.59 -8.11
C SER A 204 18.66 -21.81 -7.68
N LYS A 205 18.29 -21.87 -6.39
CA LYS A 205 17.18 -22.72 -5.98
C LYS A 205 15.99 -21.99 -6.61
N SER A 206 15.49 -22.52 -7.72
CA SER A 206 14.32 -22.01 -8.45
C SER A 206 13.26 -21.50 -7.47
N LEU A 207 12.52 -20.44 -7.81
CA LEU A 207 11.35 -19.96 -7.04
C LEU A 207 10.44 -21.13 -6.64
N ALA A 208 10.28 -22.13 -7.53
CA ALA A 208 9.56 -23.37 -7.25
C ALA A 208 10.18 -24.18 -6.09
N ARG A 209 11.50 -24.20 -5.93
CA ARG A 209 12.19 -24.94 -4.87
C ARG A 209 12.06 -24.28 -3.48
N ILE A 210 11.96 -22.95 -3.42
CA ILE A 210 11.65 -22.20 -2.18
C ILE A 210 10.19 -22.40 -1.75
N LEU A 211 9.28 -22.53 -2.73
CA LEU A 211 7.85 -22.81 -2.49
C LEU A 211 7.53 -24.29 -2.25
N VAL A 212 8.30 -25.23 -2.82
CA VAL A 212 7.91 -26.67 -2.90
C VAL A 212 8.86 -27.61 -2.16
N VAL A 213 10.13 -27.26 -1.88
CA VAL A 213 11.04 -28.20 -1.20
C VAL A 213 11.18 -27.85 0.27
N PRO A 214 10.69 -28.68 1.21
CA PRO A 214 10.96 -28.53 2.63
C PRO A 214 12.43 -28.84 2.90
N ASP A 215 13.23 -27.82 3.23
CA ASP A 215 14.46 -28.03 3.98
C ASP A 215 14.07 -28.01 5.46
N SER A 216 14.36 -29.10 6.18
CA SER A 216 13.78 -29.45 7.48
C SER A 216 14.37 -28.68 8.67
N SER A 217 14.69 -27.39 8.49
CA SER A 217 15.12 -26.55 9.60
C SER A 217 13.92 -25.90 10.27
N ARG A 218 13.90 -25.88 11.61
CA ARG A 218 12.82 -25.31 12.43
C ARG A 218 12.50 -23.84 12.07
N ASN A 219 13.49 -23.09 11.57
CA ASN A 219 13.32 -21.70 11.16
C ASN A 219 12.60 -21.57 9.80
N GLU A 220 12.80 -22.50 8.87
CA GLU A 220 12.08 -22.47 7.59
C GLU A 220 10.58 -22.75 7.76
N GLU A 221 10.21 -23.71 8.60
CA GLU A 221 8.81 -24.01 8.90
C GLU A 221 8.10 -22.84 9.57
N LEU A 222 8.79 -22.15 10.49
CA LEU A 222 8.30 -20.93 11.12
C LEU A 222 8.09 -19.81 10.09
N LEU A 223 9.07 -19.57 9.21
CA LEU A 223 8.96 -18.55 8.16
C LEU A 223 7.83 -18.85 7.17
N ARG A 224 7.65 -20.13 6.78
CA ARG A 224 6.51 -20.55 5.94
C ARG A 224 5.18 -20.33 6.64
N SER A 225 5.10 -20.62 7.94
CA SER A 225 3.89 -20.39 8.73
C SER A 225 3.56 -18.90 8.84
N ILE A 226 4.57 -18.05 9.11
CA ILE A 226 4.40 -16.58 9.13
C ILE A 226 3.92 -16.08 7.76
N ALA A 227 4.50 -16.57 6.67
CA ALA A 227 4.10 -16.20 5.32
C ALA A 227 2.66 -16.64 4.98
N ALA A 228 2.28 -17.87 5.34
CA ALA A 228 0.93 -18.39 5.13
C ALA A 228 -0.11 -17.60 5.92
N VAL A 229 0.14 -17.35 7.21
CA VAL A 229 -0.77 -16.58 8.05
C VAL A 229 -0.86 -15.13 7.57
N GLY A 230 0.26 -14.50 7.19
CA GLY A 230 0.26 -13.15 6.63
C GLY A 230 -0.50 -13.05 5.31
N LEU A 231 -0.37 -14.04 4.42
CA LEU A 231 -1.13 -14.09 3.17
C LEU A 231 -2.64 -14.20 3.47
N LEU A 232 -3.03 -15.13 4.33
CA LEU A 232 -4.44 -15.36 4.67
C LEU A 232 -5.08 -14.19 5.41
N SER A 233 -4.32 -13.42 6.20
CA SER A 233 -4.86 -12.27 6.94
C SER A 233 -4.93 -10.98 6.10
N LEU A 234 -3.97 -10.77 5.19
CA LEU A 234 -3.88 -9.55 4.37
C LEU A 234 -4.66 -9.63 3.06
N LEU A 235 -4.91 -10.84 2.53
CA LEU A 235 -5.65 -11.02 1.27
C LEU A 235 -7.09 -10.47 1.34
N PRO A 236 -7.89 -10.77 2.39
CA PRO A 236 -9.24 -10.21 2.52
C PRO A 236 -9.22 -8.68 2.62
N GLU A 237 -8.28 -8.13 3.40
CA GLU A 237 -8.12 -6.69 3.60
C GLU A 237 -7.92 -5.96 2.27
N ALA A 238 -6.97 -6.41 1.46
CA ALA A 238 -6.68 -5.80 0.16
C ALA A 238 -7.91 -5.78 -0.79
N GLY A 239 -8.69 -6.86 -0.79
CA GLY A 239 -9.93 -6.93 -1.56
C GLY A 239 -11.01 -5.98 -1.03
N THR A 240 -11.20 -5.97 0.29
CA THR A 240 -12.22 -5.14 0.94
C THR A 240 -11.93 -3.65 0.75
N THR A 241 -10.68 -3.18 0.92
CA THR A 241 -10.34 -1.76 0.69
C THR A 241 -10.64 -1.34 -0.76
N THR A 242 -10.42 -2.24 -1.73
CA THR A 242 -10.66 -1.97 -3.16
C THR A 242 -12.14 -1.84 -3.48
N ILE A 243 -12.99 -2.64 -2.85
CA ILE A 243 -14.42 -2.75 -3.20
C ILE A 243 -15.31 -1.88 -2.29
N ALA A 244 -14.87 -1.54 -1.07
CA ALA A 244 -15.68 -0.89 -0.04
C ALA A 244 -16.41 0.38 -0.51
N LEU A 245 -15.72 1.28 -1.21
CA LEU A 245 -16.32 2.53 -1.70
C LEU A 245 -17.30 2.30 -2.85
N PHE A 246 -17.00 1.35 -3.75
CA PHE A 246 -17.94 0.95 -4.80
C PHE A 246 -19.18 0.27 -4.23
N TYR A 247 -19.00 -0.58 -3.21
CA TYR A 247 -20.09 -1.22 -2.49
C TYR A 247 -20.96 -0.19 -1.76
N ALA A 248 -20.35 0.77 -1.07
CA ALA A 248 -21.07 1.87 -0.43
C ALA A 248 -21.88 2.69 -1.45
N LYS A 249 -21.29 3.03 -2.61
CA LYS A 249 -22.01 3.69 -3.72
C LYS A 249 -23.24 2.90 -4.14
N ALA A 250 -23.06 1.62 -4.42
CA ALA A 250 -24.13 0.76 -4.94
C ALA A 250 -25.23 0.49 -3.90
N ARG A 251 -24.86 0.30 -2.63
CA ARG A 251 -25.78 -0.07 -1.53
C ARG A 251 -26.56 1.12 -0.99
N LEU A 252 -25.93 2.28 -0.89
CA LEU A 252 -26.49 3.49 -0.28
C LEU A 252 -26.95 4.52 -1.33
N HIS A 253 -26.84 4.20 -2.63
CA HIS A 253 -27.21 5.07 -3.74
C HIS A 253 -26.56 6.45 -3.70
N LEU A 254 -25.29 6.50 -3.30
CA LEU A 254 -24.54 7.75 -3.16
C LEU A 254 -24.16 8.33 -4.52
N SER A 255 -24.18 9.66 -4.62
CA SER A 255 -23.62 10.40 -5.75
C SER A 255 -22.10 10.23 -5.83
N GLU A 256 -21.51 10.49 -7.01
CA GLU A 256 -20.05 10.42 -7.20
C GLU A 256 -19.28 11.35 -6.25
N GLN A 257 -19.83 12.55 -6.00
CA GLN A 257 -19.25 13.52 -5.07
C GLN A 257 -19.31 13.04 -3.61
N GLU A 258 -20.44 12.46 -3.19
CA GLU A 258 -20.58 11.90 -1.84
C GLU A 258 -19.62 10.72 -1.63
N VAL A 259 -19.40 9.89 -2.64
CA VAL A 259 -18.44 8.77 -2.58
C VAL A 259 -17.01 9.29 -2.44
N SER A 260 -16.61 10.31 -3.21
CA SER A 260 -15.28 10.92 -3.09
C SER A 260 -15.07 11.53 -1.70
N LEU A 261 -16.05 12.28 -1.19
CA LEU A 261 -15.99 12.88 0.14
C LEU A 261 -15.95 11.83 1.25
N LEU A 262 -16.80 10.79 1.15
CA LEU A 262 -16.81 9.66 2.08
C LEU A 262 -15.46 8.93 2.06
N GLY A 263 -14.89 8.71 0.88
CA GLY A 263 -13.55 8.12 0.71
C GLY A 263 -12.45 8.96 1.34
N ALA A 264 -12.53 10.29 1.23
CA ALA A 264 -11.56 11.20 1.84
C ALA A 264 -11.64 11.16 3.37
N HIS A 265 -12.85 11.20 3.94
CA HIS A 265 -13.05 11.03 5.39
C HIS A 265 -12.59 9.65 5.88
N MET A 266 -12.93 8.59 5.14
CA MET A 266 -12.51 7.22 5.45
C MET A 266 -10.99 7.13 5.47
N LEU A 267 -10.29 7.59 4.43
CA LEU A 267 -8.83 7.53 4.34
C LEU A 267 -8.15 8.40 5.39
N CYS A 268 -8.75 9.54 5.74
CA CYS A 268 -8.27 10.41 6.82
C CYS A 268 -8.30 9.67 8.18
N ILE A 269 -9.44 9.05 8.51
CA ILE A 269 -9.65 8.27 9.74
C ILE A 269 -8.73 7.04 9.76
N VAL A 270 -8.66 6.29 8.66
CA VAL A 270 -7.78 5.13 8.51
C VAL A 270 -6.31 5.54 8.72
N GLY A 271 -5.88 6.65 8.12
CA GLY A 271 -4.52 7.16 8.28
C GLY A 271 -4.23 7.59 9.71
N ALA A 272 -5.17 8.26 10.39
CA ALA A 272 -5.02 8.63 11.80
C ALA A 272 -4.97 7.40 12.72
N GLY A 273 -5.87 6.44 12.52
CA GLY A 273 -5.90 5.17 13.25
C GLY A 273 -4.63 4.33 13.01
N GLY A 274 -4.18 4.26 11.76
CA GLY A 274 -2.93 3.62 11.38
C GLY A 274 -1.72 4.28 12.06
N PHE A 275 -1.64 5.61 12.08
CA PHE A 275 -0.59 6.33 12.80
C PHE A 275 -0.58 5.99 14.30
N LEU A 276 -1.74 6.06 14.95
CA LEU A 276 -1.87 5.77 16.38
C LEU A 276 -1.51 4.33 16.70
N TRP A 277 -1.96 3.38 15.89
CA TRP A 277 -1.70 1.97 16.12
C TRP A 277 -0.24 1.60 15.90
N GLN A 278 0.41 2.19 14.90
CA GLN A 278 1.82 1.95 14.59
C GLN A 278 2.78 2.59 15.62
N THR A 279 2.38 3.67 16.29
CA THR A 279 3.19 4.36 17.30
C THR A 279 2.87 3.90 18.72
N VAL A 280 1.65 4.21 19.17
CA VAL A 280 1.20 3.96 20.55
C VAL A 280 0.68 2.54 20.71
N GLY A 281 -0.05 2.01 19.73
CA GLY A 281 -0.65 0.68 19.78
C GLY A 281 0.40 -0.42 19.91
N ILE A 282 1.36 -0.48 18.98
CA ILE A 282 2.47 -1.46 19.01
C ILE A 282 3.30 -1.30 20.29
N ALA A 283 3.66 -0.07 20.67
CA ALA A 283 4.46 0.16 21.87
C ALA A 283 3.73 -0.26 23.15
N GLY A 284 2.43 0.05 23.26
CA GLY A 284 1.59 -0.33 24.39
C GLY A 284 1.42 -1.84 24.48
N LEU A 285 1.09 -2.50 23.36
CA LEU A 285 0.94 -3.95 23.29
C LEU A 285 2.26 -4.67 23.58
N ARG A 286 3.41 -4.15 23.14
CA ARG A 286 4.72 -4.72 23.50
C ARG A 286 5.02 -4.70 25.00
N ARG A 287 4.46 -3.74 25.75
CA ARG A 287 4.60 -3.70 27.22
C ARG A 287 3.67 -4.67 27.93
N LEU A 288 2.50 -4.94 27.34
CA LEU A 288 1.45 -5.78 27.92
C LEU A 288 1.58 -7.26 27.52
N CYS A 289 2.10 -7.53 26.33
CA CYS A 289 2.19 -8.86 25.75
C CYS A 289 3.61 -9.44 25.89
N PRO A 290 3.75 -10.75 26.18
CA PRO A 290 5.05 -11.37 26.41
C PRO A 290 5.89 -11.58 25.14
N SER A 291 5.27 -11.56 23.95
CA SER A 291 5.99 -11.74 22.68
C SER A 291 5.32 -11.02 21.51
N THR A 292 6.05 -10.82 20.42
CA THR A 292 5.57 -10.24 19.16
C THR A 292 4.40 -11.03 18.58
N LEU A 293 4.38 -12.35 18.80
CA LEU A 293 3.30 -13.22 18.35
C LEU A 293 1.97 -12.87 19.02
N TRP A 294 1.98 -12.56 20.32
CA TRP A 294 0.79 -12.10 21.02
C TRP A 294 0.29 -10.75 20.50
N VAL A 295 1.21 -9.82 20.21
CA VAL A 295 0.87 -8.54 19.57
C VAL A 295 0.19 -8.78 18.21
N TYR A 296 0.69 -9.75 17.44
CA TYR A 296 0.08 -10.14 16.16
C TYR A 296 -1.32 -10.76 16.33
N GLN A 297 -1.53 -11.61 17.33
CA GLN A 297 -2.85 -12.19 17.62
C GLN A 297 -3.88 -11.11 17.96
N VAL A 298 -3.51 -10.11 18.75
CA VAL A 298 -4.38 -8.96 19.03
C VAL A 298 -4.74 -8.21 17.73
N ALA A 299 -3.76 -8.02 16.83
CA ALA A 299 -4.00 -7.40 15.53
C ALA A 299 -4.91 -8.26 14.61
N LEU A 300 -4.87 -9.59 14.72
CA LEU A 300 -5.80 -10.49 14.01
C LEU A 300 -7.23 -10.37 14.55
N VAL A 301 -7.39 -10.31 15.88
CA VAL A 301 -8.71 -10.10 16.50
C VAL A 301 -9.29 -8.75 16.09
N ALA A 302 -8.47 -7.68 16.10
CA ALA A 302 -8.88 -6.38 15.60
C ALA A 302 -9.31 -6.43 14.13
N ASN A 303 -8.63 -7.21 13.31
CA ASN A 303 -8.99 -7.41 11.90
C ASN A 303 -10.30 -8.17 11.72
N LEU A 304 -10.56 -9.20 12.54
CA LEU A 304 -11.85 -9.88 12.53
C LEU A 304 -12.99 -8.91 12.83
N LEU A 305 -12.85 -8.07 13.86
CA LEU A 305 -13.86 -7.06 14.22
C LEU A 305 -14.06 -6.04 13.09
N HIS A 306 -12.97 -5.59 12.46
CA HIS A 306 -13.01 -4.69 11.32
C HIS A 306 -13.75 -5.31 10.11
N MET A 307 -13.52 -6.60 9.82
CA MET A 307 -14.21 -7.31 8.75
C MET A 307 -15.71 -7.48 9.03
N LEU A 308 -16.08 -7.78 10.28
CA LEU A 308 -17.49 -7.86 10.69
C LEU A 308 -18.21 -6.53 10.53
N GLY A 309 -17.50 -5.39 10.67
CA GLY A 309 -18.07 -4.05 10.46
C GLY A 309 -18.60 -3.83 9.04
N TYR A 310 -17.97 -4.44 8.02
CA TYR A 310 -18.45 -4.33 6.63
C TYR A 310 -19.76 -5.08 6.37
N VAL A 311 -20.09 -6.09 7.17
CA VAL A 311 -21.34 -6.87 7.04
C VAL A 311 -22.57 -6.01 7.38
N VAL A 312 -22.42 -5.04 8.28
CA VAL A 312 -23.51 -4.25 8.85
C VAL A 312 -23.59 -2.85 8.21
N LEU A 313 -23.18 -2.69 6.96
CA LEU A 313 -23.18 -1.38 6.27
C LEU A 313 -24.60 -0.92 5.89
N TRP A 314 -25.28 -0.26 6.83
CA TRP A 314 -26.62 0.32 6.63
C TRP A 314 -26.62 1.85 6.45
N ALA A 315 -25.54 2.55 6.81
CA ALA A 315 -25.39 3.99 6.64
C ALA A 315 -23.92 4.40 6.39
N PRO A 316 -23.66 5.59 5.80
CA PRO A 316 -22.30 6.05 5.52
C PRO A 316 -21.42 6.18 6.77
N TRP A 317 -21.99 6.61 7.91
CA TRP A 317 -21.24 6.76 9.14
C TRP A 317 -20.74 5.42 9.71
N VAL A 318 -21.42 4.31 9.41
CA VAL A 318 -20.98 2.97 9.82
C VAL A 318 -19.67 2.61 9.14
N LEU A 319 -19.48 3.03 7.88
CA LEU A 319 -18.21 2.85 7.17
C LEU A 319 -17.08 3.66 7.83
N LEU A 320 -17.39 4.89 8.26
CA LEU A 320 -16.43 5.75 8.97
C LEU A 320 -16.06 5.20 10.35
N LEU A 321 -17.05 4.66 11.07
CA LEU A 321 -16.80 3.97 12.33
C LEU A 321 -15.92 2.74 12.10
N ASN A 322 -16.22 1.94 11.07
CA ASN A 322 -15.42 0.77 10.74
C ASN A 322 -13.97 1.14 10.36
N ALA A 323 -13.79 2.25 9.62
CA ALA A 323 -12.48 2.81 9.30
C ALA A 323 -11.66 3.18 10.53
N ALA A 324 -12.29 3.62 11.63
CA ALA A 324 -11.58 3.91 12.88
C ALA A 324 -10.94 2.65 13.49
N PHE A 325 -11.51 1.47 13.25
CA PHE A 325 -10.96 0.18 13.70
C PHE A 325 -9.93 -0.41 12.73
N ALA A 326 -9.71 0.18 11.56
CA ALA A 326 -8.77 -0.33 10.55
C ALA A 326 -7.30 -0.26 10.98
N GLY A 327 -6.97 0.55 12.01
CA GLY A 327 -5.59 0.68 12.51
C GLY A 327 -4.95 -0.66 12.90
N GLY A 328 -5.74 -1.55 13.54
CA GLY A 328 -5.37 -2.93 13.89
C GLY A 328 -4.84 -3.74 12.71
N PRO A 329 -5.70 -4.03 11.71
CA PRO A 329 -5.31 -4.66 10.44
C PRO A 329 -4.05 -4.04 9.83
N LEU A 330 -3.96 -2.72 9.81
CA LEU A 330 -2.90 -1.99 9.13
C LEU A 330 -1.53 -2.05 9.83
N ALA A 331 -1.46 -2.46 11.10
CA ALA A 331 -0.19 -2.81 11.73
C ALA A 331 0.30 -4.23 11.45
N GLN A 332 -0.56 -5.13 10.94
CA GLN A 332 -0.15 -6.51 10.68
C GLN A 332 1.13 -6.61 9.84
N PRO A 333 1.32 -5.86 8.74
CA PRO A 333 2.56 -5.92 7.96
C PRO A 333 3.80 -5.51 8.76
N THR A 334 3.67 -4.53 9.66
CA THR A 334 4.77 -4.10 10.55
C THR A 334 5.13 -5.19 11.53
N ILE A 335 4.12 -5.79 12.17
CA ILE A 335 4.31 -6.85 13.17
C ILE A 335 4.89 -8.09 12.52
N LEU A 336 4.42 -8.46 11.31
CA LEU A 336 4.97 -9.56 10.51
C LEU A 336 6.44 -9.33 10.16
N ARG A 337 6.83 -8.11 9.76
CA ARG A 337 8.26 -7.78 9.53
C ARG A 337 9.09 -7.96 10.80
N GLY A 338 8.55 -7.58 11.97
CA GLY A 338 9.18 -7.84 13.25
C GLY A 338 9.37 -9.32 13.53
N LEU A 339 8.32 -10.14 13.33
CA LEU A 339 8.36 -11.59 13.50
C LEU A 339 9.38 -12.26 12.57
N VAL A 340 9.42 -11.87 11.30
CA VAL A 340 10.41 -12.38 10.33
C VAL A 340 11.82 -11.99 10.77
N SER A 341 12.03 -10.75 11.23
CA SER A 341 13.34 -10.31 11.72
C SER A 341 13.79 -11.03 13.00
N GLU A 342 12.87 -11.48 13.85
CA GLU A 342 13.19 -12.28 15.05
C GLU A 342 13.49 -13.75 14.70
N ALA A 343 12.93 -14.25 13.61
CA ALA A 343 13.11 -15.64 13.14
C ALA A 343 14.41 -15.87 12.35
N LEU A 344 15.02 -14.81 11.82
CA LEU A 344 16.28 -14.88 11.06
C LEU A 344 17.49 -14.70 12.01
N PRO A 345 18.56 -15.52 11.88
CA PRO A 345 19.79 -15.30 12.63
C PRO A 345 20.43 -13.96 12.25
N ALA A 346 21.00 -13.28 13.25
CA ALA A 346 21.65 -11.97 13.12
C ALA A 346 22.89 -11.98 12.23
#